data_AF-A0A1V5U567-F1
#
_entry.id   AF-A0A1V5U567-F1
#
_cell.length_a   1.000
_cell.length_b   1.000
_cell.length_c   1.000
_cell.angle_alpha   90.00
_cell.angle_beta   90.00
_cell.angle_gamma   90.00
#
_symmetry.space_group_name_H-M   'P 1'
#
loop_
_entity.id
_entity.type
_entity.pdbx_description
1 polymer ?
#
loop_
_entity_poly.entity_id
_entity_poly.type
_entity_poly.pdbx_seq_one_letter_code
_entity_poly.pdbx_strand_id
1 'polypeptide(L)'
;MKQRQLPFGYALQQGQTLQDKKEAGAIQWIFNAYIEGASYLALARTLSAEGPPYHKGKPEWNKHMVKRILENRRYLGTDKYPAIISKETYLLAGNIRGEKNRPATEPASVKTMRKSAVCAICGSGLKRHTKKIVKEKWYCEGDGCDFSPQITDALLIGQATDLLNLAIQNPAIIEIPPIELRPRDIEVTRLANEINRELDKTDCDEEYVKILIMARAAAQYGICPDGLLPKMARELRAMFESRELSAEFDAELFEYAVDAVIVQPDGTVSLKLKNGQYLNKSERRTPPC
;
A
#
# COMPACT_ATOMS: atom_id res chain seq x y z
N MET A 1 -18.68 -18.21 -29.18
CA MET A 1 -17.74 -19.33 -29.46
C MET A 1 -18.50 -20.64 -29.31
N LYS A 2 -18.55 -21.50 -30.34
CA LYS A 2 -19.17 -22.84 -30.23
C LYS A 2 -18.41 -23.66 -29.18
N GLN A 3 -19.08 -24.07 -28.11
CA GLN A 3 -18.49 -24.96 -27.11
C GLN A 3 -18.37 -26.37 -27.72
N ARG A 4 -17.22 -27.03 -27.53
CA ARG A 4 -17.07 -28.45 -27.89
C ARG A 4 -17.97 -29.28 -26.99
N GLN A 5 -18.67 -30.25 -27.57
CA GLN A 5 -19.49 -31.21 -26.81
C GLN A 5 -18.63 -32.24 -26.06
N LEU A 6 -17.42 -32.53 -26.57
CA LEU A 6 -16.45 -33.42 -25.94
C LEU A 6 -15.17 -32.65 -25.57
N PRO A 7 -14.56 -32.88 -24.39
CA PRO A 7 -13.28 -32.27 -24.04
C PRO A 7 -12.20 -32.64 -25.06
N PHE A 8 -11.27 -31.72 -25.30
CA PHE A 8 -10.08 -31.97 -26.12
C PHE A 8 -9.28 -33.13 -25.51
N GLY A 9 -8.71 -34.02 -26.31
CA GLY A 9 -7.99 -35.23 -25.86
C GLY A 9 -8.81 -36.52 -25.93
N TYR A 10 -10.12 -36.42 -26.19
CA TYR A 10 -11.02 -37.56 -26.15
C TYR A 10 -11.85 -37.68 -27.44
N ALA A 11 -12.18 -38.91 -27.80
CA ALA A 11 -13.08 -39.26 -28.89
C ALA A 11 -14.16 -40.23 -28.39
N LEU A 12 -15.34 -40.19 -28.99
CA LEU A 12 -16.40 -41.15 -28.71
C LEU A 12 -16.33 -42.30 -29.72
N GLN A 13 -16.11 -43.52 -29.25
CA GLN A 13 -16.17 -44.74 -30.05
C GLN A 13 -17.11 -45.74 -29.36
N GLN A 14 -18.12 -46.22 -30.09
CA GLN A 14 -19.09 -47.21 -29.59
C GLN A 14 -19.73 -46.85 -28.24
N GLY A 15 -20.01 -45.56 -28.01
CA GLY A 15 -20.63 -45.07 -26.77
C GLY A 15 -19.65 -44.92 -25.59
N GLN A 16 -18.39 -45.29 -25.75
CA GLN A 16 -17.32 -45.09 -24.76
C GLN A 16 -16.38 -43.97 -25.19
N THR A 17 -15.89 -43.23 -24.21
CA THR A 17 -14.91 -42.15 -24.37
C THR A 17 -13.50 -42.73 -24.31
N LEU A 18 -12.81 -42.71 -25.44
CA LEU A 18 -11.42 -43.15 -25.56
C LEU A 18 -10.51 -41.95 -25.76
N GLN A 19 -9.22 -42.13 -25.45
CA GLN A 19 -8.22 -41.11 -25.71
C GLN A 19 -7.94 -41.02 -27.21
N ASP A 20 -8.04 -39.81 -27.75
CA ASP A 20 -7.53 -39.54 -29.10
C ASP A 20 -6.01 -39.43 -29.00
N LYS A 21 -5.27 -40.32 -29.66
CA LYS A 21 -3.80 -40.36 -29.55
C LYS A 21 -3.13 -39.02 -29.91
N LYS A 22 -3.65 -38.29 -30.90
CA LYS A 22 -3.06 -37.00 -31.33
C LYS A 22 -3.39 -35.89 -30.35
N GLU A 23 -4.66 -35.75 -29.97
CA GLU A 23 -5.06 -34.70 -29.03
C GLU A 23 -4.50 -34.97 -27.61
N ALA A 24 -4.44 -36.22 -27.17
CA ALA A 24 -3.85 -36.62 -25.88
C ALA A 24 -2.34 -36.36 -25.83
N GLY A 25 -1.61 -36.65 -26.92
CA GLY A 25 -0.19 -36.32 -27.04
C GLY A 25 0.07 -34.81 -26.94
N ALA A 26 -0.79 -33.99 -27.57
CA ALA A 26 -0.71 -32.54 -27.43
C ALA A 26 -0.96 -32.06 -26.00
N ILE A 27 -1.87 -32.69 -25.25
CA ILE A 27 -2.10 -32.37 -23.82
C ILE A 27 -0.85 -32.69 -23.00
N GLN A 28 -0.26 -33.88 -23.17
CA GLN A 28 0.97 -34.27 -22.47
C GLN A 28 2.11 -33.29 -22.76
N TRP A 29 2.29 -32.92 -24.02
CA TRP A 29 3.27 -31.91 -24.42
C TRP A 29 3.00 -30.53 -23.79
N ILE A 30 1.75 -30.07 -23.77
CA ILE A 30 1.36 -28.79 -23.13
C ILE A 30 1.76 -28.78 -21.65
N PHE A 31 1.49 -29.87 -20.92
CA PHE A 31 1.83 -29.95 -19.50
C PHE A 31 3.36 -29.92 -19.30
N ASN A 32 4.11 -30.72 -20.04
CA ASN A 32 5.56 -30.79 -19.91
C ASN A 32 6.24 -29.47 -20.28
N ALA A 33 5.94 -28.91 -21.46
CA ALA A 33 6.52 -27.65 -21.91
C ALA A 33 6.14 -26.47 -20.97
N TYR A 34 4.94 -26.50 -20.37
CA TYR A 34 4.55 -25.51 -19.36
C TYR A 34 5.37 -25.65 -18.07
N ILE A 35 5.61 -26.88 -17.61
CA ILE A 35 6.43 -27.19 -16.44
C ILE A 35 7.88 -26.74 -16.67
N GLU A 36 8.40 -26.92 -17.88
CA GLU A 36 9.72 -26.43 -18.32
C GLU A 36 9.80 -24.90 -18.48
N GLY A 37 8.69 -24.19 -18.29
CA GLY A 37 8.67 -22.72 -18.19
C GLY A 37 8.02 -21.99 -19.37
N ALA A 38 7.54 -22.70 -20.40
CA ALA A 38 6.90 -22.05 -21.54
C ALA A 38 5.67 -21.22 -21.14
N SER A 39 5.51 -20.05 -21.77
CA SER A 39 4.34 -19.20 -21.55
C SER A 39 3.11 -19.72 -22.32
N TYR A 40 1.90 -19.38 -21.86
CA TYR A 40 0.67 -19.74 -22.59
C TYR A 40 0.66 -19.24 -24.04
N LEU A 41 1.29 -18.09 -24.30
CA LEU A 41 1.38 -17.52 -25.64
C LEU A 41 2.35 -18.32 -26.51
N ALA A 42 3.51 -18.73 -25.96
CA ALA A 42 4.47 -19.57 -26.67
C ALA A 42 3.85 -20.92 -27.04
N LEU A 43 3.20 -21.58 -26.08
CA LEU A 43 2.50 -22.84 -26.30
C LEU A 43 1.41 -22.72 -27.37
N ALA A 44 0.60 -21.66 -27.33
CA ALA A 44 -0.43 -21.42 -28.32
C ALA A 44 0.15 -21.18 -29.72
N ARG A 45 1.30 -20.49 -29.84
CA ARG A 45 1.98 -20.29 -31.13
C ARG A 45 2.47 -21.61 -31.71
N THR A 46 3.17 -22.42 -30.93
CA THR A 46 3.64 -23.75 -31.38
C THR A 46 2.49 -24.65 -31.81
N LEU A 47 1.41 -24.69 -31.03
CA LEU A 47 0.23 -25.51 -31.36
C LEU A 47 -0.53 -25.01 -32.59
N SER A 48 -0.51 -23.70 -32.86
CA SER A 48 -1.11 -23.15 -34.08
C SER A 48 -0.30 -23.50 -35.33
N ALA A 49 1.02 -23.69 -35.20
CA ALA A 49 1.91 -24.01 -36.30
C ALA A 49 1.92 -25.51 -36.63
N GLU A 50 2.03 -26.36 -35.61
CA GLU A 50 2.33 -27.80 -35.78
C GLU A 50 1.39 -28.72 -34.99
N GLY A 51 0.50 -28.15 -34.17
CA GLY A 51 -0.37 -28.91 -33.29
C GLY A 51 -1.68 -29.37 -33.93
N PRO A 52 -2.37 -30.35 -33.32
CA PRO A 52 -3.73 -30.69 -33.70
C PRO A 52 -4.68 -29.49 -33.47
N PRO A 53 -5.63 -29.25 -34.40
CA PRO A 53 -6.55 -28.12 -34.29
C PRO A 53 -7.49 -28.29 -33.10
N TYR A 54 -7.60 -27.26 -32.25
CA TYR A 54 -8.51 -27.32 -31.09
C TYR A 54 -9.99 -27.39 -31.52
N HIS A 55 -10.39 -26.77 -32.64
CA HIS A 55 -11.73 -26.90 -33.22
C HIS A 55 -11.64 -27.36 -34.67
N LYS A 56 -12.59 -28.20 -35.11
CA LYS A 56 -12.68 -28.58 -36.53
C LYS A 56 -12.80 -27.33 -37.41
N GLY A 57 -11.87 -27.17 -38.36
CA GLY A 57 -11.83 -26.04 -39.30
C GLY A 57 -11.18 -24.75 -38.75
N LYS A 58 -10.66 -24.74 -37.51
CA LYS A 58 -9.90 -23.60 -36.97
C LYS A 58 -8.59 -24.08 -36.33
N PRO A 59 -7.45 -23.97 -37.05
CA PRO A 59 -6.16 -24.45 -36.55
C PRO A 59 -5.57 -23.54 -35.46
N GLU A 60 -6.04 -22.30 -35.34
CA GLU A 60 -5.48 -21.33 -34.41
C GLU A 60 -5.76 -21.69 -32.94
N TRP A 61 -4.68 -21.70 -32.17
CA TRP A 61 -4.70 -21.77 -30.72
C TRP A 61 -4.53 -20.37 -30.11
N ASN A 62 -5.20 -20.13 -28.98
CA ASN A 62 -4.98 -18.93 -28.19
C ASN A 62 -4.58 -19.25 -26.74
N LYS A 63 -4.03 -18.27 -26.03
CA LYS A 63 -3.57 -18.43 -24.64
C LYS A 63 -4.66 -18.94 -23.69
N HIS A 64 -5.94 -18.64 -23.97
CA HIS A 64 -7.06 -19.08 -23.15
C HIS A 64 -7.41 -20.55 -23.36
N MET A 65 -7.18 -21.11 -24.56
CA MET A 65 -7.31 -22.54 -24.82
C MET A 65 -6.27 -23.32 -24.03
N VAL A 66 -5.00 -22.91 -24.08
CA VAL A 66 -3.91 -23.52 -23.30
C VAL A 66 -4.20 -23.45 -21.80
N LYS A 67 -4.66 -22.29 -21.30
CA LYS A 67 -5.10 -22.13 -19.90
C LYS A 67 -6.17 -23.15 -19.52
N ARG A 68 -7.22 -23.32 -20.34
CA ARG A 68 -8.28 -24.32 -20.08
C ARG A 68 -7.75 -25.75 -20.06
N ILE A 69 -6.79 -26.09 -20.93
CA ILE A 69 -6.16 -27.43 -20.91
C ILE A 69 -5.48 -27.66 -19.55
N LEU A 70 -4.63 -26.73 -19.12
CA LEU A 70 -3.87 -26.86 -17.87
C LEU A 70 -4.75 -26.87 -16.61
N GLU A 71 -5.95 -26.29 -16.66
CA GLU A 71 -6.90 -26.24 -15.55
C GLU A 71 -7.89 -27.42 -15.54
N ASN A 72 -8.06 -28.14 -16.64
CA ASN A 72 -9.09 -29.17 -16.77
C ASN A 72 -8.76 -30.43 -15.97
N ARG A 73 -9.46 -30.62 -14.86
CA ARG A 73 -9.31 -31.78 -13.95
C ARG A 73 -9.68 -33.12 -14.59
N ARG A 74 -10.44 -33.13 -15.69
CA ARG A 74 -10.87 -34.39 -16.35
C ARG A 74 -9.69 -35.21 -16.88
N TYR A 75 -8.54 -34.58 -17.14
CA TYR A 75 -7.34 -35.27 -17.61
C TYR A 75 -6.67 -36.16 -16.56
N LEU A 76 -7.03 -36.01 -15.27
CA LEU A 76 -6.61 -36.90 -14.19
C LEU A 76 -7.30 -38.28 -14.24
N GLY A 77 -8.33 -38.42 -15.07
CA GLY A 77 -9.19 -39.58 -15.10
C GLY A 77 -10.46 -39.38 -14.28
N THR A 78 -11.60 -39.78 -14.83
CA THR A 78 -12.88 -39.96 -14.14
C THR A 78 -13.56 -41.21 -14.69
N ASP A 79 -14.67 -41.66 -14.10
CA ASP A 79 -15.45 -42.83 -14.58
C ASP A 79 -15.83 -42.74 -16.07
N LYS A 80 -15.91 -41.52 -16.61
CA LYS A 80 -16.27 -41.22 -18.00
C LYS A 80 -15.11 -40.74 -18.86
N TYR A 81 -13.90 -40.60 -18.34
CA TYR A 81 -12.77 -40.06 -19.11
C TYR A 81 -11.48 -40.74 -18.65
N PRO A 82 -10.83 -41.55 -19.49
CA PRO A 82 -9.55 -42.17 -19.13
C PRO A 82 -8.46 -41.14 -18.81
N ALA A 83 -7.57 -41.43 -17.87
CA ALA A 83 -6.53 -40.49 -17.43
C ALA A 83 -5.46 -40.25 -18.51
N ILE A 84 -5.24 -38.99 -18.90
CA ILE A 84 -4.21 -38.57 -19.88
C ILE A 84 -2.93 -38.09 -19.17
N ILE A 85 -3.08 -37.49 -17.97
CA ILE A 85 -2.00 -36.87 -17.19
C ILE A 85 -2.00 -37.46 -15.77
N SER A 86 -0.80 -37.66 -15.22
CA SER A 86 -0.64 -38.13 -13.84
C SER A 86 -1.05 -37.05 -12.82
N LYS A 87 -1.44 -37.49 -11.62
CA LYS A 87 -1.76 -36.57 -10.51
C LYS A 87 -0.58 -35.64 -10.19
N GLU A 88 0.63 -36.17 -10.22
CA GLU A 88 1.87 -35.43 -9.96
C GLU A 88 2.10 -34.30 -10.97
N THR A 89 2.05 -34.60 -12.27
CA THR A 89 2.24 -33.60 -13.34
C THR A 89 1.18 -32.49 -13.26
N TYR A 90 -0.07 -32.85 -12.98
CA TYR A 90 -1.14 -31.86 -12.82
C TYR A 90 -0.93 -30.93 -11.62
N LEU A 91 -0.51 -31.49 -10.48
CA LEU A 91 -0.21 -30.71 -9.27
C LEU A 91 1.02 -29.81 -9.47
N LEU A 92 2.08 -30.31 -10.12
CA LEU A 92 3.28 -29.52 -10.43
C LEU A 92 2.95 -28.32 -11.33
N ALA A 93 2.20 -28.54 -12.40
CA ALA A 93 1.70 -27.45 -13.24
C ALA A 93 0.78 -26.49 -12.45
N GLY A 94 0.01 -27.00 -11.48
CA GLY A 94 -0.79 -26.21 -10.54
C GLY A 94 0.04 -25.30 -9.64
N ASN A 95 1.13 -25.82 -9.08
CA ASN A 95 2.05 -25.06 -8.23
C ASN A 95 2.72 -23.94 -9.01
N ILE A 96 3.23 -24.23 -10.22
CA ILE A 96 3.82 -23.21 -11.11
C ILE A 96 2.81 -22.11 -11.46
N ARG A 97 1.54 -22.48 -11.72
CA ARG A 97 0.46 -21.50 -11.90
C ARG A 97 0.24 -20.66 -10.65
N GLY A 98 0.21 -21.31 -9.49
CA GLY A 98 0.04 -20.68 -8.19
C GLY A 98 1.13 -19.66 -7.92
N GLU A 99 2.41 -20.03 -8.10
CA GLU A 99 3.56 -19.15 -7.95
C GLU A 99 3.54 -17.97 -8.93
N LYS A 100 3.23 -18.21 -10.21
CA LYS A 100 3.10 -17.14 -11.21
C LYS A 100 1.95 -16.18 -10.90
N ASN A 101 0.88 -16.67 -10.26
CA ASN A 101 -0.28 -15.90 -9.82
C ASN A 101 -0.15 -15.35 -8.39
N ARG A 102 0.89 -15.68 -7.63
CA ARG A 102 1.12 -15.03 -6.34
C ARG A 102 1.29 -13.54 -6.60
N PRO A 103 0.48 -12.67 -5.95
CA PRO A 103 0.78 -11.25 -5.96
C PRO A 103 2.20 -11.10 -5.42
N ALA A 104 3.03 -10.29 -6.08
CA ALA A 104 4.32 -9.95 -5.51
C ALA A 104 4.04 -9.35 -4.13
N THR A 105 4.54 -9.97 -3.06
CA THR A 105 4.35 -9.45 -1.71
C THR A 105 5.00 -8.08 -1.67
N GLU A 106 4.19 -7.04 -1.47
CA GLU A 106 4.67 -5.67 -1.30
C GLU A 106 5.68 -5.65 -0.15
N PRO A 107 6.91 -5.10 -0.35
CA PRO A 107 7.88 -4.99 0.74
C PRO A 107 7.27 -4.25 1.93
N ALA A 108 7.64 -4.66 3.15
CA ALA A 108 7.07 -4.07 4.37
C ALA A 108 7.28 -2.54 4.43
N SER A 109 8.44 -2.05 4.00
CA SER A 109 8.76 -0.62 3.89
C SER A 109 7.81 0.14 2.95
N VAL A 110 7.47 -0.42 1.79
CA VAL A 110 6.50 0.17 0.85
C VAL A 110 5.11 0.21 1.45
N LYS A 111 4.72 -0.84 2.18
CA LYS A 111 3.44 -0.89 2.90
C LYS A 111 3.37 0.18 3.99
N THR A 112 4.46 0.42 4.73
CA THR A 112 4.56 1.48 5.73
C THR A 112 4.45 2.85 5.08
N MET A 113 5.22 3.12 4.01
CA MET A 113 5.12 4.37 3.25
C MET A 113 3.70 4.62 2.74
N ARG A 114 3.04 3.60 2.18
CA ARG A 114 1.67 3.72 1.65
C ARG A 114 0.63 4.13 2.69
N LYS A 115 0.86 3.81 3.98
CA LYS A 115 -0.06 4.19 5.06
C LYS A 115 0.12 5.64 5.51
N SER A 116 1.35 6.16 5.41
CA SER A 116 1.72 7.47 5.98
C SER A 116 1.97 8.54 4.91
N ALA A 117 2.09 8.17 3.63
CA ALA A 117 2.37 9.10 2.55
C ALA A 117 1.15 9.96 2.18
N VAL A 118 1.35 11.27 2.17
CA VAL A 118 0.32 12.28 1.90
C VAL A 118 0.78 13.28 0.85
N CYS A 119 -0.19 13.84 0.14
CA CYS A 119 0.00 14.84 -0.90
C CYS A 119 0.33 16.21 -0.28
N ALA A 120 1.40 16.87 -0.73
CA ALA A 120 1.74 18.22 -0.28
C ALA A 120 0.72 19.30 -0.72
N ILE A 121 -0.10 19.04 -1.75
CA ILE A 121 -1.03 20.01 -2.31
C ILE A 121 -2.38 20.01 -1.58
N CYS A 122 -2.97 18.83 -1.37
CA CYS A 122 -4.30 18.70 -0.78
C CYS A 122 -4.33 17.96 0.57
N GLY A 123 -3.21 17.39 1.02
CA GLY A 123 -3.13 16.62 2.27
C GLY A 123 -3.75 15.22 2.22
N SER A 124 -4.43 14.84 1.14
CA SER A 124 -4.98 13.47 0.98
C SER A 124 -3.88 12.42 0.85
N GLY A 125 -4.23 11.16 1.14
CA GLY A 125 -3.32 10.03 1.05
C GLY A 125 -2.80 9.78 -0.37
N LEU A 126 -1.56 9.31 -0.49
CA LEU A 126 -0.99 8.86 -1.74
C LEU A 126 -1.19 7.35 -1.91
N LYS A 127 -1.61 6.95 -3.11
CA LYS A 127 -1.73 5.55 -3.53
C LYS A 127 -0.64 5.18 -4.52
N ARG A 128 -0.26 3.90 -4.47
CA ARG A 128 0.71 3.29 -5.39
C ARG A 128 -0.02 2.36 -6.35
N HIS A 129 0.29 2.44 -7.64
CA HIS A 129 -0.18 1.45 -8.61
C HIS A 129 0.49 0.09 -8.39
N THR A 130 -0.32 -0.95 -8.20
CA THR A 130 0.15 -2.33 -7.91
C THR A 130 0.17 -3.26 -9.12
N LYS A 131 -0.25 -2.78 -10.30
CA LYS A 131 -0.31 -3.59 -11.52
C LYS A 131 1.10 -3.80 -12.07
N LYS A 132 1.53 -5.07 -12.26
CA LYS A 132 2.83 -5.46 -12.84
C LYS A 132 3.17 -4.81 -14.19
N ILE A 133 2.18 -4.28 -14.92
CA ILE A 133 2.34 -3.65 -16.24
C ILE A 133 2.76 -2.18 -16.12
N VAL A 134 2.39 -1.51 -15.02
CA VAL A 134 2.67 -0.09 -14.80
C VAL A 134 3.96 -0.02 -13.99
N LYS A 135 4.98 0.69 -14.50
CA LYS A 135 6.16 1.05 -13.71
C LYS A 135 5.72 1.72 -12.41
N GLU A 136 6.47 1.52 -11.32
CA GLU A 136 6.19 2.08 -9.99
C GLU A 136 5.72 3.54 -10.10
N LYS A 137 4.46 3.80 -9.73
CA LYS A 137 3.84 5.13 -9.87
C LYS A 137 2.94 5.43 -8.69
N TRP A 138 3.20 6.58 -8.07
CA TRP A 138 2.43 7.14 -6.97
C TRP A 138 1.49 8.24 -7.47
N TYR A 139 0.31 8.34 -6.88
CA TYR A 139 -0.71 9.33 -7.23
C TYR A 139 -1.58 9.68 -6.03
N CYS A 140 -2.12 10.89 -6.04
CA CYS A 140 -3.04 11.39 -5.02
C CYS A 140 -4.44 10.80 -5.19
N GLU A 141 -5.12 10.49 -4.08
CA GLU A 141 -6.52 10.05 -4.09
C GLU A 141 -7.53 11.15 -3.79
N GLY A 142 -7.07 12.38 -3.52
CA GLY A 142 -7.93 13.49 -3.15
C GLY A 142 -8.85 13.92 -4.29
N ASP A 143 -10.12 14.17 -3.96
CA ASP A 143 -11.10 14.66 -4.92
C ASP A 143 -10.64 16.00 -5.53
N GLY A 144 -10.56 16.04 -6.86
CA GLY A 144 -10.08 17.23 -7.59
C GLY A 144 -8.56 17.45 -7.55
N CYS A 145 -7.77 16.48 -7.08
CA CYS A 145 -6.32 16.57 -7.04
C CYS A 145 -5.65 15.59 -8.03
N ASP A 146 -5.20 16.10 -9.18
CA ASP A 146 -4.50 15.31 -10.21
C ASP A 146 -3.00 15.11 -9.92
N PHE A 147 -2.59 15.24 -8.65
CA PHE A 147 -1.20 15.18 -8.27
C PHE A 147 -0.63 13.76 -8.42
N SER A 148 0.46 13.63 -9.19
CA SER A 148 1.20 12.38 -9.35
C SER A 148 2.70 12.66 -9.31
N PRO A 149 3.36 12.47 -8.15
CA PRO A 149 4.78 12.77 -8.00
C PRO A 149 5.65 11.82 -8.82
N GLN A 150 6.74 12.34 -9.37
CA GLN A 150 7.78 11.55 -10.03
C GLN A 150 8.72 10.94 -8.98
N ILE A 151 8.23 9.95 -8.23
CA ILE A 151 8.98 9.29 -7.17
C ILE A 151 8.86 7.77 -7.26
N THR A 152 9.99 7.08 -7.09
CA THR A 152 10.07 5.62 -7.01
C THR A 152 9.99 5.15 -5.56
N ASP A 153 9.70 3.87 -5.33
CA ASP A 153 9.65 3.32 -3.97
C ASP A 153 10.99 3.46 -3.27
N ALA A 154 12.08 3.15 -3.98
CA ALA A 154 13.43 3.26 -3.46
C ALA A 154 13.81 4.70 -3.10
N LEU A 155 13.38 5.68 -3.90
CA LEU A 155 13.66 7.09 -3.63
C LEU A 155 12.84 7.62 -2.44
N LEU A 156 11.56 7.24 -2.34
CA LEU A 156 10.70 7.60 -1.21
C LEU A 156 11.24 7.03 0.10
N ILE A 157 11.55 5.74 0.13
CA ILE A 157 12.09 5.06 1.31
C ILE A 157 13.48 5.63 1.65
N GLY A 158 14.36 5.81 0.66
CA GLY A 158 15.70 6.34 0.87
C GLY A 158 15.69 7.75 1.45
N GLN A 159 14.85 8.66 0.93
CA GLN A 159 14.72 10.01 1.49
C GLN A 159 14.15 10.00 2.92
N ALA A 160 13.19 9.12 3.22
CA ALA A 160 12.69 8.97 4.58
C ALA A 160 13.79 8.46 5.53
N THR A 161 14.56 7.46 5.12
CA THR A 161 15.71 6.94 5.87
C THR A 161 16.76 8.04 6.11
N ASP A 162 17.08 8.85 5.10
CA ASP A 162 18.01 9.97 5.23
C ASP A 162 17.55 10.98 6.29
N LEU A 163 16.24 11.29 6.35
CA LEU A 163 15.67 12.22 7.31
C LEU A 163 15.64 11.65 8.73
N LEU A 164 15.36 10.36 8.88
CA LEU A 164 15.49 9.68 10.18
C LEU A 164 16.94 9.73 10.65
N ASN A 165 17.90 9.37 9.79
CA ASN A 165 19.33 9.44 10.10
C ASN A 165 19.80 10.86 10.41
N LEU A 166 19.25 11.89 9.76
CA LEU A 166 19.53 13.29 10.08
C LEU A 166 19.12 13.62 11.53
N ALA A 167 17.95 13.16 11.96
CA ALA A 167 17.47 13.31 13.34
C ALA A 167 18.27 12.48 14.36
N ILE A 168 18.78 11.31 13.97
CA ILE A 168 19.70 10.52 14.80
C ILE A 168 21.04 11.26 14.97
N GLN A 169 21.62 11.80 13.89
CA GLN A 169 22.90 12.51 13.94
C GLN A 169 22.81 13.83 14.71
N ASN A 170 21.68 14.53 14.59
CA ASN A 170 21.45 15.80 15.26
C ASN A 170 20.07 15.84 15.94
N PRO A 171 19.92 15.19 17.10
CA PRO A 171 18.63 15.16 17.82
C PRO A 171 18.13 16.54 18.26
N ALA A 172 19.00 17.56 18.26
CA ALA A 172 18.62 18.93 18.56
C ALA A 172 17.71 19.58 17.51
N ILE A 173 17.57 18.99 16.31
CA ILE A 173 16.57 19.44 15.31
C ILE A 173 15.13 19.19 15.77
N ILE A 174 14.93 18.31 16.76
CA ILE A 174 13.65 18.09 17.42
C ILE A 174 13.54 19.10 18.55
N GLU A 175 12.92 20.24 18.28
CA GLU A 175 12.81 21.32 19.26
C GLU A 175 11.82 20.93 20.37
N ILE A 176 12.15 21.29 21.61
CA ILE A 176 11.24 21.10 22.74
C ILE A 176 10.52 22.43 22.92
N PRO A 177 9.21 22.53 22.61
CA PRO A 177 8.50 23.80 22.73
C PRO A 177 8.53 24.26 24.19
N PRO A 178 8.73 25.56 24.44
CA PRO A 178 8.65 26.10 25.78
C PRO A 178 7.23 25.94 26.34
N ILE A 179 7.13 25.70 27.64
CA ILE A 179 5.84 25.77 28.33
C ILE A 179 5.54 27.26 28.53
N GLU A 180 4.88 27.87 27.56
CA GLU A 180 4.39 29.23 27.70
C GLU A 180 3.16 29.26 28.60
N LEU A 181 3.36 29.59 29.88
CA LEU A 181 2.25 30.01 30.74
C LEU A 181 1.76 31.37 30.23
N ARG A 182 0.76 31.36 29.34
CA ARG A 182 0.13 32.58 28.82
C ARG A 182 -0.46 33.37 30.00
N PRO A 183 0.13 34.52 30.38
CA PRO A 183 -0.35 35.26 31.53
C PRO A 183 -1.55 36.09 31.05
N ARG A 184 -2.75 35.64 31.45
CA ARG A 184 -4.03 36.37 31.37
C ARG A 184 -4.57 36.57 29.96
N ASP A 185 -5.50 35.70 29.60
CA ASP A 185 -6.37 35.88 28.46
C ASP A 185 -7.53 36.84 28.81
N ILE A 186 -7.83 37.76 27.88
CA ILE A 186 -8.84 38.80 28.06
C ILE A 186 -10.23 38.19 28.18
N GLU A 187 -10.55 37.14 27.41
CA GLU A 187 -11.84 36.44 27.49
C GLU A 187 -11.97 35.66 28.80
N VAL A 188 -10.91 34.97 29.24
CA VAL A 188 -10.90 34.29 30.54
C VAL A 188 -11.13 35.29 31.69
N THR A 189 -10.55 36.50 31.57
CA THR A 189 -10.73 37.57 32.55
C THR A 189 -12.14 38.17 32.49
N ARG A 190 -12.67 38.41 31.29
CA ARG A 190 -14.04 38.91 31.06
C ARG A 190 -15.08 37.96 31.66
N LEU A 191 -14.96 36.67 31.36
CA LEU A 191 -15.85 35.63 31.88
C LEU A 191 -15.73 35.48 33.40
N ALA A 192 -14.53 35.60 33.97
CA ALA A 192 -14.37 35.59 35.44
C ALA A 192 -15.12 36.75 36.11
N ASN A 193 -15.04 37.96 35.54
CA ASN A 193 -15.75 39.13 36.06
C ASN A 193 -17.28 38.99 35.90
N GLU A 194 -17.72 38.40 34.79
CA GLU A 194 -19.15 38.16 34.53
C GLU A 194 -19.74 37.13 35.50
N ILE A 195 -19.00 36.06 35.81
CA ILE A 195 -19.38 35.09 36.86
C ILE A 195 -19.53 35.78 38.21
N ASN A 196 -18.54 36.58 38.63
CA ASN A 196 -18.59 37.27 39.91
C ASN A 196 -19.80 38.23 39.97
N ARG A 197 -20.04 38.99 38.89
CA ARG A 197 -21.17 39.92 38.81
C ARG A 197 -22.52 39.22 38.90
N GLU A 198 -22.65 38.02 38.32
CA GLU A 198 -23.89 37.25 38.39
C GLU A 198 -24.12 36.67 39.80
N LEU A 199 -23.06 36.15 40.42
CA LEU A 199 -23.11 35.61 41.79
C LEU A 199 -23.39 36.68 42.85
N ASP A 200 -23.04 37.94 42.60
CA ASP A 200 -23.31 39.07 43.50
C ASP A 200 -24.77 39.57 43.44
N LYS A 201 -25.59 39.09 42.50
CA LYS A 201 -27.01 39.48 42.39
C LYS A 201 -27.86 38.80 43.47
N THR A 202 -28.84 39.54 43.99
CA THR A 202 -29.88 39.00 44.89
C THR A 202 -30.75 37.91 44.24
N ASP A 203 -30.95 37.99 42.93
CA ASP A 203 -31.71 37.07 42.08
C ASP A 203 -30.78 36.32 41.10
N CYS A 204 -29.70 35.72 41.63
CA CYS A 204 -28.72 34.95 40.87
C CYS A 204 -29.37 33.86 39.99
N ASP A 205 -29.06 33.86 38.70
CA ASP A 205 -29.45 32.81 37.76
C ASP A 205 -28.42 31.67 37.77
N GLU A 206 -28.78 30.55 38.43
CA GLU A 206 -27.90 29.38 38.56
C GLU A 206 -27.51 28.76 37.21
N GLU A 207 -28.44 28.71 36.24
CA GLU A 207 -28.18 28.08 34.95
C GLU A 207 -27.23 28.94 34.12
N TYR A 208 -27.42 30.26 34.15
CA TYR A 208 -26.54 31.20 33.48
C TYR A 208 -25.12 31.18 34.08
N VAL A 209 -24.97 31.12 35.40
CA VAL A 209 -23.65 30.98 36.05
C VAL A 209 -22.94 29.70 35.60
N LYS A 210 -23.64 28.56 35.53
CA LYS A 210 -23.05 27.30 35.04
C LYS A 210 -22.54 27.42 33.61
N ILE A 211 -23.31 28.06 32.73
CA ILE A 211 -22.89 28.33 31.34
C ILE A 211 -21.62 29.19 31.32
N LEU A 212 -21.56 30.25 32.12
CA LEU A 212 -20.39 31.12 32.20
C LEU A 212 -19.14 30.38 32.74
N ILE A 213 -19.30 29.51 33.73
CA ILE A 213 -18.21 28.66 34.27
C ILE A 213 -17.69 27.73 33.18
N MET A 214 -18.58 27.05 32.44
CA MET A 214 -18.18 26.17 31.34
C MET A 214 -17.50 26.94 30.21
N ALA A 215 -18.03 28.11 29.84
CA ALA A 215 -17.43 28.99 28.83
C ALA A 215 -16.05 29.47 29.25
N ARG A 216 -15.86 29.85 30.52
CA ARG A 216 -14.56 30.26 31.08
C ARG A 216 -13.56 29.12 31.04
N ALA A 217 -13.98 27.91 31.44
CA ALA A 217 -13.13 26.72 31.38
C ALA A 217 -12.74 26.42 29.93
N ALA A 218 -13.68 26.46 28.99
CA ALA A 218 -13.41 26.27 27.56
C ALA A 218 -12.42 27.31 27.01
N ALA A 219 -12.60 28.60 27.33
CA ALA A 219 -11.67 29.65 26.94
C ALA A 219 -10.26 29.43 27.54
N GLN A 220 -10.19 29.03 28.81
CA GLN A 220 -8.92 28.79 29.51
C GLN A 220 -8.17 27.56 28.97
N TYR A 221 -8.87 26.47 28.67
CA TYR A 221 -8.25 25.26 28.14
C TYR A 221 -8.03 25.30 26.63
N GLY A 222 -8.81 26.08 25.88
CA GLY A 222 -8.62 26.29 24.44
C GLY A 222 -7.32 27.02 24.09
N ILE A 223 -6.78 27.81 25.01
CA ILE A 223 -5.50 28.52 24.88
C ILE A 223 -4.35 27.84 25.65
N CYS A 224 -4.64 26.77 26.40
CA CYS A 224 -3.62 26.06 27.15
C CYS A 224 -2.72 25.34 26.14
N PRO A 225 -1.40 25.60 26.12
CA PRO A 225 -0.51 24.81 25.28
C PRO A 225 -0.65 23.36 25.71
N ASP A 226 -0.66 22.44 24.74
CA ASP A 226 -0.69 21.02 25.03
C ASP A 226 0.56 20.67 25.85
N GLY A 227 0.38 20.53 27.17
CA GLY A 227 1.45 20.24 28.11
C GLY A 227 2.13 18.91 27.84
N LEU A 228 1.55 18.06 26.98
CA LEU A 228 2.16 16.83 26.51
C LEU A 228 3.15 17.06 25.37
N LEU A 229 3.07 18.16 24.60
CA LEU A 229 3.99 18.41 23.47
C LEU A 229 5.47 18.49 23.90
N PRO A 230 5.85 19.21 24.98
CA PRO A 230 7.24 19.19 25.45
C PRO A 230 7.68 17.81 25.95
N LYS A 231 6.76 17.04 26.54
CA LYS A 231 7.04 15.66 26.98
C LYS A 231 7.27 14.75 25.77
N MET A 232 6.38 14.78 24.78
CA MET A 232 6.50 14.03 23.53
C MET A 232 7.77 14.40 22.77
N ALA A 233 8.12 15.69 22.69
CA ALA A 233 9.36 16.13 22.04
C ALA A 233 10.61 15.55 22.73
N ARG A 234 10.63 15.50 24.07
CA ARG A 234 11.73 14.85 24.83
C ARG A 234 11.77 13.34 24.59
N GLU A 235 10.63 12.67 24.60
CA GLU A 235 10.54 11.23 24.34
C GLU A 235 10.98 10.87 22.92
N LEU A 236 10.54 11.63 21.92
CA LEU A 236 11.01 11.50 20.55
C LEU A 236 12.53 11.68 20.48
N ARG A 237 13.06 12.76 21.05
CA ARG A 237 14.49 13.02 21.06
C ARG A 237 15.30 11.88 21.70
N ALA A 238 14.86 11.38 22.86
CA ALA A 238 15.50 10.25 23.52
C ALA A 238 15.45 8.97 22.65
N MET A 239 14.35 8.74 21.93
CA MET A 239 14.23 7.61 21.00
C MET A 239 15.21 7.74 19.83
N PHE A 240 15.38 8.92 19.24
CA PHE A 240 16.39 9.16 18.20
C PHE A 240 17.82 9.04 18.74
N GLU A 241 18.11 9.53 19.95
CA GLU A 241 19.41 9.40 20.62
C GLU A 241 19.79 7.95 20.93
N SER A 242 18.81 7.08 21.14
CA SER A 242 19.03 5.65 21.42
C SER A 242 19.34 4.80 20.18
N ARG A 243 19.23 5.36 18.97
CA ARG A 243 19.36 4.64 17.70
C ARG A 243 20.71 4.90 17.05
N GLU A 244 21.20 3.93 16.29
CA GLU A 244 22.39 4.07 15.46
C GLU A 244 22.01 4.33 14.00
N LEU A 245 22.94 4.92 13.24
CA LEU A 245 22.72 5.18 11.82
C LEU A 245 22.58 3.88 11.05
N SER A 246 21.60 3.83 10.16
CA SER A 246 21.31 2.65 9.35
C SER A 246 21.16 3.00 7.88
N ALA A 247 21.73 2.17 7.01
CA ALA A 247 21.45 2.22 5.57
C ALA A 247 20.07 1.61 5.25
N GLU A 248 19.57 0.72 6.12
CA GLU A 248 18.26 0.12 6.01
C GLU A 248 17.19 0.96 6.70
N PHE A 249 15.96 0.86 6.20
CA PHE A 249 14.82 1.59 6.74
C PHE A 249 14.37 1.02 8.11
N ASP A 250 14.52 1.81 9.18
CA ASP A 250 14.03 1.47 10.52
C ASP A 250 12.51 1.74 10.62
N ALA A 251 11.73 0.69 10.39
CA ALA A 251 10.27 0.77 10.45
C ALA A 251 9.74 1.02 11.87
N GLU A 252 10.45 0.56 12.90
CA GLU A 252 10.03 0.72 14.30
C GLU A 252 10.15 2.18 14.74
N LEU A 253 11.32 2.78 14.49
CA LEU A 253 11.54 4.20 14.75
C LEU A 253 10.57 5.06 13.94
N PHE A 254 10.36 4.72 12.68
CA PHE A 254 9.42 5.43 11.82
C PHE A 254 7.99 5.39 12.37
N GLU A 255 7.46 4.21 12.70
CA GLU A 255 6.10 4.07 13.23
C GLU A 255 5.93 4.73 14.60
N TYR A 256 7.00 4.79 15.39
CA TYR A 256 7.01 5.52 16.66
C TYR A 256 6.96 7.03 16.44
N ALA A 257 7.82 7.57 15.58
CA ALA A 257 8.10 9.01 15.52
C ALA A 257 7.31 9.79 14.45
N VAL A 258 6.98 9.17 13.33
CA VAL A 258 6.43 9.85 12.14
C VAL A 258 4.91 9.77 12.14
N ASP A 259 4.27 10.92 11.91
CA ASP A 259 2.83 11.08 11.69
C ASP A 259 2.50 10.94 10.19
N ALA A 260 3.22 11.67 9.34
CA ALA A 260 3.00 11.67 7.89
C ALA A 260 4.28 11.85 7.08
N VAL A 261 4.28 11.31 5.86
CA VAL A 261 5.34 11.48 4.85
C VAL A 261 4.79 12.35 3.74
N ILE A 262 5.27 13.57 3.64
CA ILE A 262 4.76 14.55 2.70
C ILE A 262 5.63 14.50 1.45
N VAL A 263 5.01 14.19 0.31
CA VAL A 263 5.70 14.16 -0.98
C VAL A 263 5.41 15.44 -1.75
N GLN A 264 6.45 16.20 -2.02
CA GLN A 264 6.39 17.47 -2.74
C GLN A 264 6.36 17.28 -4.26
N PRO A 265 5.94 18.30 -5.03
CA PRO A 265 5.84 18.20 -6.49
C PRO A 265 7.15 17.92 -7.23
N ASP A 266 8.27 18.35 -6.66
CA ASP A 266 9.61 18.10 -7.18
C ASP A 266 10.15 16.70 -6.83
N GLY A 267 9.38 15.90 -6.09
CA GLY A 267 9.77 14.57 -5.62
C GLY A 267 10.59 14.59 -4.33
N THR A 268 10.76 15.75 -3.69
CA THR A 268 11.35 15.82 -2.34
C THR A 268 10.37 15.30 -1.29
N VAL A 269 10.93 14.71 -0.24
CA VAL A 269 10.17 14.14 0.87
C VAL A 269 10.43 14.95 2.13
N SER A 270 9.36 15.20 2.88
CA SER A 270 9.37 15.79 4.21
C SER A 270 8.70 14.82 5.19
N LEU A 271 9.20 14.73 6.43
CA LEU A 271 8.54 13.94 7.48
C LEU A 271 7.85 14.88 8.46
N LYS A 272 6.56 14.68 8.72
CA LYS A 272 5.88 15.27 9.86
C LYS A 272 5.97 14.32 11.04
N LEU A 273 6.55 14.77 12.15
CA LEU A 273 6.64 14.01 13.39
C LEU A 273 5.34 14.09 14.19
N LYS A 274 5.14 13.15 15.12
CA LYS A 274 3.95 13.12 16.00
C LYS A 274 3.84 14.31 16.96
N ASN A 275 4.94 15.02 17.23
CA ASN A 275 4.91 16.30 17.96
C ASN A 275 4.53 17.50 17.06
N GLY A 276 4.20 17.27 15.79
CA GLY A 276 3.80 18.30 14.82
C GLY A 276 4.96 18.98 14.08
N GLN A 277 6.21 18.67 14.40
CA GLN A 277 7.38 19.23 13.71
C GLN A 277 7.63 18.60 12.35
N TYR A 278 8.30 19.34 11.47
CA TYR A 278 8.66 18.88 10.13
C TYR A 278 10.17 18.69 10.01
N LEU A 279 10.57 17.51 9.56
CA LEU A 279 11.93 17.21 9.13
C LEU A 279 12.01 17.36 7.61
N ASN A 280 12.89 18.26 7.16
CA ASN A 280 13.14 18.55 5.76
C ASN A 280 14.63 18.37 5.47
N LYS A 281 14.99 18.03 4.22
CA LYS A 281 16.40 18.14 3.80
C LYS A 281 16.75 19.63 3.80
N SER A 282 17.85 20.00 4.47
CA SER A 282 18.36 21.36 4.42
C SER A 282 18.65 21.73 2.96
N GLU A 283 17.99 22.77 2.43
CA GLU A 283 18.36 23.35 1.15
C GLU A 283 19.87 23.65 1.20
N ARG A 284 20.63 23.13 0.23
CA ARG A 284 21.96 23.68 -0.02
C ARG A 284 21.71 25.15 -0.34
N ARG A 285 22.08 26.05 0.58
CA ARG A 285 22.19 27.48 0.28
C ARG A 285 23.19 27.59 -0.87
N THR A 286 22.71 27.70 -2.10
CA THR A 286 23.54 28.15 -3.20
C THR A 286 23.90 29.60 -2.85
N PRO A 287 25.18 29.93 -2.61
CA PRO A 287 25.54 31.31 -2.33
C PRO A 287 25.16 32.16 -3.56
N PRO A 288 24.63 33.38 -3.35
CA PRO A 288 24.36 34.27 -4.47
C PRO A 288 25.67 34.54 -5.21
N CYS A 289 25.65 34.32 -6.52
CA CYS A 289 26.72 34.71 -7.45
C CYS A 289 26.90 36.23 -7.46
#